data_AF-A0A935W0Y7-F1
#
_entry.id   AF-A0A935W0Y7-F1
#
_cell.length_a   1.000
_cell.length_b   1.000
_cell.length_c   1.000
_cell.angle_alpha   90.00
_cell.angle_beta   90.00
_cell.angle_gamma   90.00
#
_symmetry.space_group_name_H-M   'P 1'
#
loop_
_entity.id
_entity.type
_entity.pdbx_description
1 polymer ?
#
loop_
_entity_poly.entity_id
_entity_poly.type
_entity_poly.pdbx_seq_one_letter_code
_entity_poly.pdbx_strand_id
1 'polypeptide(L)'
;MIDFAEVANPANPPEGTGFGAVANVYSIAPHEVTHRQYAAFLNAVADDDPNGLFHATSEVLYFIRRTGDPGSYHYTVFASRDARPINFVSLYDAMRFANWLHNGQPTGPQDVTTTEDGAYDHGGGRRRERDRAQRGRAPLASD
;
A
#
# COMPACT_ATOMS: atom_id res chain seq x y z
N MET A 1 12.50 -2.69 -4.38
CA MET A 1 12.02 -1.60 -5.27
C MET A 1 11.03 -2.17 -6.28
N ILE A 2 9.91 -1.47 -6.49
CA ILE A 2 8.95 -1.75 -7.57
C ILE A 2 9.44 -1.03 -8.82
N ASP A 3 9.40 -1.71 -9.97
CA ASP A 3 9.65 -1.09 -11.26
C ASP A 3 8.31 -0.58 -11.82
N PHE A 4 8.19 0.73 -11.99
CA PHE A 4 6.98 1.38 -12.47
C PHE A 4 7.20 1.87 -13.89
N ALA A 5 6.29 1.51 -14.80
CA ALA A 5 6.29 2.03 -16.15
C ALA A 5 5.36 3.26 -16.24
N GLU A 6 5.83 4.32 -16.90
CA GLU A 6 5.00 5.49 -17.19
C GLU A 6 3.96 5.12 -18.27
N VAL A 7 2.70 5.45 -17.98
CA VAL A 7 1.59 5.46 -18.92
C VAL A 7 1.33 6.91 -19.30
N ALA A 8 1.89 7.31 -20.44
CA ALA A 8 1.71 8.62 -21.05
C ALA A 8 0.59 8.59 -22.11
N ASN A 9 0.32 9.74 -22.74
CA ASN A 9 -0.81 10.04 -23.64
C ASN A 9 -2.08 10.56 -22.94
N PRO A 10 -1.97 11.67 -22.17
CA PRO A 10 -3.12 12.32 -21.59
C PRO A 10 -4.11 12.75 -22.68
N ALA A 11 -5.41 12.65 -22.39
CA ALA A 11 -6.49 12.94 -23.33
C ALA A 11 -6.56 11.98 -24.53
N ASN A 12 -6.16 10.72 -24.36
CA ASN A 12 -6.50 9.68 -25.33
C ASN A 12 -8.03 9.62 -25.50
N PRO A 13 -8.54 9.58 -26.74
CA PRO A 13 -9.97 9.53 -26.97
C PRO A 13 -10.54 8.23 -26.37
N PRO A 14 -11.77 8.26 -25.82
CA PRO A 14 -12.42 7.04 -25.36
C PRO A 14 -12.67 6.10 -26.54
N GLU A 15 -12.84 4.81 -26.24
CA GLU A 15 -13.32 3.85 -27.22
C GLU A 15 -14.76 4.22 -27.66
N GLY A 16 -15.30 3.56 -28.70
CA GLY A 16 -16.67 3.82 -29.19
C GLY A 16 -17.78 3.63 -28.15
N THR A 17 -17.47 3.05 -26.99
CA THR A 17 -18.35 2.92 -25.82
C THR A 17 -18.36 4.15 -24.90
N GLY A 18 -17.45 5.11 -25.11
CA GLY A 18 -17.27 6.28 -24.25
C GLY A 18 -16.34 6.07 -23.06
N PHE A 19 -15.73 4.88 -22.91
CA PHE A 19 -14.82 4.54 -21.80
C PHE A 19 -13.35 4.51 -22.23
N GLY A 20 -12.44 4.57 -21.25
CA GLY A 20 -11.00 4.37 -21.46
C GLY A 20 -10.17 5.63 -21.68
N ALA A 21 -10.79 6.82 -21.71
CA ALA A 21 -10.06 8.08 -21.70
C ALA A 21 -9.47 8.36 -20.31
N VAL A 22 -8.17 8.59 -20.22
CA VAL A 22 -7.47 8.97 -18.99
C VAL A 22 -6.76 10.29 -19.21
N ALA A 23 -7.12 11.30 -18.42
CA ALA A 23 -6.57 12.66 -18.57
C ALA A 23 -5.16 12.82 -17.99
N ASN A 24 -4.72 11.91 -17.12
CA ASN A 24 -3.50 12.05 -16.35
C ASN A 24 -2.43 11.09 -16.85
N VAL A 25 -1.18 11.56 -16.85
CA VAL A 25 -0.02 10.66 -16.86
C VAL A 25 0.07 9.99 -15.49
N TYR A 26 0.27 8.68 -15.48
CA TYR A 26 0.43 7.90 -14.26
C TYR A 26 1.47 6.80 -14.48
N SER A 27 1.89 6.13 -13.41
CA SER A 27 2.76 4.97 -13.53
C SER A 27 2.09 3.73 -12.95
N ILE A 28 2.32 2.59 -13.58
CA ILE A 28 1.82 1.29 -13.13
C ILE A 28 2.93 0.25 -13.25
N ALA A 29 2.98 -0.67 -12.30
CA ALA A 29 3.92 -1.77 -12.39
C ALA A 29 3.49 -2.69 -13.55
N PRO A 30 4.40 -3.08 -14.46
CA PRO A 30 4.08 -4.01 -15.54
C PRO A 30 3.88 -5.46 -15.04
N HIS A 31 4.27 -5.71 -13.79
CA HIS A 31 4.21 -7.02 -13.15
C HIS A 31 3.60 -6.92 -11.75
N GLU A 32 3.03 -8.02 -11.30
CA GLU A 32 2.49 -8.16 -9.95
C GLU A 32 3.60 -8.04 -8.90
N VAL A 33 3.22 -7.64 -7.69
CA VAL A 33 4.14 -7.59 -6.54
C VAL A 33 4.65 -8.99 -6.24
N THR A 34 5.96 -9.13 -6.11
CA THR A 34 6.63 -10.41 -5.87
C THR A 34 6.72 -10.76 -4.38
N HIS A 35 6.91 -12.03 -4.07
CA HIS A 35 7.19 -12.48 -2.70
C HIS A 35 8.39 -11.76 -2.08
N ARG A 36 9.45 -11.51 -2.85
CA ARG A 36 10.62 -10.74 -2.41
C ARG A 36 10.29 -9.31 -2.02
N GLN A 37 9.43 -8.64 -2.79
CA GLN A 37 9.01 -7.27 -2.49
C GLN A 37 8.10 -7.23 -1.26
N TYR A 38 7.18 -8.19 -1.11
CA TYR A 38 6.33 -8.27 0.08
C TYR A 38 7.12 -8.63 1.34
N ALA A 39 8.12 -9.52 1.26
CA ALA A 39 9.00 -9.81 2.40
C ALA A 39 9.86 -8.60 2.82
N ALA A 40 10.27 -7.75 1.87
CA ALA A 40 10.95 -6.49 2.20
C ALA A 40 10.04 -5.53 2.98
N PHE A 41 8.75 -5.47 2.62
CA PHE A 41 7.75 -4.74 3.37
C PHE A 41 7.57 -5.31 4.79
N LEU A 42 7.38 -6.62 4.93
CA LEU A 42 7.25 -7.26 6.25
C LEU A 42 8.46 -7.01 7.15
N ASN A 43 9.68 -7.16 6.62
CA ASN A 43 10.91 -6.87 7.40
C ASN A 43 11.09 -5.37 7.74
N ALA A 44 10.35 -4.46 7.10
CA ALA A 44 10.43 -3.04 7.41
C ALA A 44 9.46 -2.63 8.52
N VAL A 45 8.30 -3.29 8.64
CA VAL A 45 7.22 -2.80 9.51
C VAL A 45 6.58 -3.86 10.42
N ALA A 46 6.88 -5.13 10.25
CA ALA A 46 6.15 -6.23 10.89
C ALA A 46 6.97 -6.98 11.95
N ASP A 47 7.86 -6.29 12.67
CA ASP A 47 8.63 -6.91 13.77
C ASP A 47 7.71 -7.46 14.88
N ASP A 48 6.60 -6.77 15.19
CA ASP A 48 5.54 -7.20 16.13
C ASP A 48 4.19 -7.52 15.45
N ASP A 49 4.06 -7.15 14.17
CA ASP A 49 2.91 -7.38 13.29
C ASP A 49 1.49 -7.17 13.89
N PRO A 50 1.17 -6.02 14.52
CA PRO A 50 -0.12 -5.78 15.16
C PRO A 50 -1.33 -5.78 14.21
N ASN A 51 -1.13 -5.48 12.91
CA ASN A 51 -2.20 -5.56 11.91
C ASN A 51 -2.27 -6.93 11.20
N GLY A 52 -1.40 -7.88 11.53
CA GLY A 52 -1.42 -9.22 10.96
C GLY A 52 -1.14 -9.26 9.45
N LEU A 53 -0.16 -8.47 8.99
CA LEU A 53 0.27 -8.41 7.59
C LEU A 53 0.82 -9.76 7.07
N PHE A 54 1.28 -10.62 7.98
CA PHE A 54 1.69 -11.99 7.69
C PHE A 54 0.74 -13.02 8.30
N HIS A 55 0.06 -13.77 7.42
CA HIS A 55 -0.84 -14.84 7.82
C HIS A 55 -0.07 -16.16 7.98
N ALA A 56 0.32 -16.46 9.23
CA ALA A 56 1.16 -17.62 9.58
C ALA A 56 0.53 -19.00 9.36
N THR A 57 -0.75 -19.08 8.94
CA THR A 57 -1.48 -20.34 8.84
C THR A 57 -0.90 -21.31 7.81
N SER A 58 -0.02 -20.85 6.92
CA SER A 58 0.89 -21.73 6.18
C SER A 58 2.06 -20.97 5.52
N GLU A 59 3.23 -20.98 6.16
CA GLU A 59 4.48 -20.50 5.54
C GLU A 59 4.76 -21.16 4.17
N VAL A 60 4.26 -22.40 4.00
CA VAL A 60 4.38 -23.19 2.77
C VAL A 60 3.53 -22.64 1.62
N LEU A 61 2.34 -22.10 1.89
CA LEU A 61 1.50 -21.51 0.82
C LEU A 61 1.92 -20.08 0.49
N TYR A 62 2.41 -19.36 1.51
CA TYR A 62 2.87 -17.98 1.37
C TYR A 62 4.29 -17.88 0.81
N PHE A 63 5.05 -18.98 0.76
CA PHE A 63 6.47 -19.02 0.37
C PHE A 63 7.34 -17.96 1.06
N ILE A 64 6.90 -17.51 2.23
CA ILE A 64 7.59 -16.60 3.14
C ILE A 64 7.59 -17.32 4.49
N ARG A 65 8.78 -17.45 5.07
CA ARG A 65 9.02 -18.02 6.39
C ARG A 65 9.25 -16.89 7.38
N ARG A 66 8.56 -16.94 8.52
CA ARG A 66 8.77 -16.03 9.65
C ARG A 66 9.60 -16.73 10.73
N THR A 67 10.58 -16.05 11.27
CA THR A 67 11.38 -16.50 12.42
C THR A 67 11.47 -15.40 13.46
N GLY A 68 11.88 -15.74 14.68
CA GLY A 68 11.94 -14.79 15.80
C GLY A 68 10.65 -14.73 16.61
N ASP A 69 10.64 -13.86 17.61
CA ASP A 69 9.55 -13.62 18.54
C ASP A 69 8.87 -12.26 18.24
N PRO A 70 7.65 -12.01 18.74
CA PRO A 70 7.01 -10.70 18.62
C PRO A 70 7.96 -9.56 19.05
N GLY A 71 8.07 -8.53 18.21
CA GLY A 71 9.04 -7.44 18.33
C GLY A 71 10.41 -7.71 17.69
N SER A 72 10.60 -8.86 17.05
CA SER A 72 11.87 -9.28 16.42
C SER A 72 11.67 -10.21 15.20
N TYR A 73 10.47 -10.22 14.60
CA TYR A 73 10.20 -11.09 13.48
C TYR A 73 11.09 -10.79 12.27
N HIS A 74 11.57 -11.86 11.63
CA HIS A 74 12.27 -11.80 10.35
C HIS A 74 11.59 -12.69 9.33
N TYR A 75 11.38 -12.14 8.14
CA TYR A 75 10.73 -12.77 7.00
C TYR A 75 11.74 -13.12 5.90
N THR A 76 11.79 -14.38 5.48
CA THR A 76 12.65 -14.87 4.40
C THR A 76 11.84 -15.58 3.33
N VAL A 77 12.22 -15.41 2.06
CA VAL A 77 11.50 -16.01 0.93
C VAL A 77 12.17 -17.31 0.50
N PHE A 78 11.38 -18.30 0.12
CA PHE A 78 11.91 -19.52 -0.48
C PHE A 78 12.52 -19.19 -1.84
N ALA A 79 13.79 -19.54 -2.05
CA ALA A 79 14.57 -19.13 -3.23
C ALA A 79 13.90 -19.45 -4.59
N SER A 80 13.11 -20.52 -4.68
CA SER A 80 12.40 -20.90 -5.92
C SER A 80 11.14 -20.07 -6.22
N ARG A 81 10.85 -19.06 -5.40
CA ARG A 81 9.58 -18.32 -5.37
C ARG A 81 9.73 -16.80 -5.26
N ASP A 82 10.95 -16.30 -5.10
CA ASP A 82 11.24 -14.90 -4.80
C ASP A 82 10.69 -13.92 -5.85
N ALA A 83 10.80 -14.26 -7.13
CA ALA A 83 10.31 -13.47 -8.26
C ALA A 83 8.85 -13.79 -8.66
N ARG A 84 8.17 -14.71 -7.96
CA ARG A 84 6.76 -15.01 -8.27
C ARG A 84 5.82 -14.03 -7.60
N PRO A 85 4.64 -13.77 -8.18
CA PRO A 85 3.61 -12.93 -7.58
C PRO A 85 3.22 -13.42 -6.18
N ILE A 86 3.13 -12.49 -5.23
CA ILE A 86 2.57 -12.76 -3.90
C ILE A 86 1.09 -13.09 -4.03
N ASN A 87 0.62 -14.04 -3.24
CA ASN A 87 -0.76 -14.47 -3.20
C ASN A 87 -1.30 -14.45 -1.77
N PHE A 88 -2.62 -14.64 -1.62
CA PHE A 88 -3.33 -14.65 -0.35
C PHE A 88 -3.28 -13.35 0.47
N VAL A 89 -2.90 -12.23 -0.15
CA VAL A 89 -2.89 -10.89 0.46
C VAL A 89 -4.31 -10.34 0.53
N SER A 90 -4.74 -9.87 1.71
CA SER A 90 -6.03 -9.21 1.84
C SER A 90 -6.02 -7.83 1.18
N LEU A 91 -7.20 -7.28 0.87
CA LEU A 91 -7.29 -5.92 0.32
C LEU A 91 -6.64 -4.87 1.26
N TYR A 92 -6.83 -5.00 2.57
CA TYR A 92 -6.26 -4.08 3.55
C TYR A 92 -4.73 -4.19 3.61
N ASP A 93 -4.18 -5.39 3.54
CA ASP A 93 -2.73 -5.61 3.50
C ASP A 93 -2.12 -5.03 2.21
N ALA A 94 -2.82 -5.15 1.08
CA ALA A 94 -2.41 -4.55 -0.18
C ALA A 94 -2.44 -3.01 -0.13
N MET A 95 -3.45 -2.41 0.52
CA MET A 95 -3.51 -0.96 0.71
C MET A 95 -2.41 -0.47 1.64
N ARG A 96 -2.09 -1.20 2.71
CA ARG A 96 -0.96 -0.88 3.61
C ARG A 96 0.39 -0.99 2.91
N PHE A 97 0.57 -1.99 2.05
CA PHE A 97 1.75 -2.09 1.19
C PHE A 97 1.86 -0.87 0.25
N ALA A 98 0.75 -0.43 -0.34
CA ALA A 98 0.74 0.76 -1.19
C ALA A 98 1.05 2.04 -0.40
N ASN A 99 0.56 2.16 0.84
CA ASN A 99 0.91 3.26 1.74
C ASN A 99 2.40 3.25 2.09
N TRP A 100 2.96 2.09 2.41
CA TRP A 100 4.40 1.96 2.66
C TRP A 100 5.25 2.41 1.47
N LEU A 101 4.86 2.05 0.24
CA LEU A 101 5.49 2.58 -0.97
C LEU A 101 5.32 4.10 -1.09
N HIS A 102 4.11 4.62 -0.84
CA HIS A 102 3.80 6.05 -0.90
C HIS A 102 4.66 6.86 0.07
N ASN A 103 4.90 6.32 1.26
CA ASN A 103 5.68 6.95 2.33
C ASN A 103 7.20 6.80 2.13
N GLY A 104 7.65 6.23 1.01
CA GLY A 104 9.07 6.09 0.71
C GLY A 104 9.73 4.85 1.32
N GLN A 105 8.96 3.80 1.59
CA GLN A 105 9.41 2.52 2.16
C GLN A 105 10.12 2.66 3.53
N PRO A 106 9.55 3.40 4.51
CA PRO A 106 10.17 3.58 5.82
C PRO A 106 10.25 2.27 6.62
N THR A 107 11.18 2.22 7.56
CA THR A 107 11.26 1.17 8.59
C THR A 107 10.72 1.73 9.91
N GLY A 108 9.87 0.98 10.59
CA GLY A 108 9.27 1.42 11.85
C GLY A 108 7.96 0.71 12.17
N PRO A 109 7.30 1.07 13.29
CA PRO A 109 6.03 0.48 13.67
C PRO A 109 4.94 0.72 12.61
N GLN A 110 3.91 -0.12 12.60
CA GLN A 110 2.75 0.01 11.70
C GLN A 110 1.85 1.16 12.17
N ASP A 111 2.13 2.36 11.70
CA ASP A 111 1.44 3.59 12.10
C ASP A 111 1.18 4.51 10.89
N VAL A 112 0.71 5.73 11.15
CA VAL A 112 0.37 6.73 10.11
C VAL A 112 1.57 7.21 9.29
N THR A 113 2.80 6.94 9.73
CA THR A 113 4.03 7.30 9.01
C THR A 113 4.54 6.16 8.12
N THR A 114 4.05 4.93 8.34
CA THR A 114 4.48 3.74 7.60
C THR A 114 3.34 3.13 6.77
N THR A 115 2.27 2.63 7.40
CA THR A 115 1.24 1.79 6.75
C THR A 115 -0.18 2.33 6.83
N GLU A 116 -0.53 3.11 7.85
CA GLU A 116 -1.93 3.46 8.13
C GLU A 116 -2.42 4.73 7.41
N ASP A 117 -1.53 5.45 6.72
CA ASP A 117 -1.85 6.63 5.91
C ASP A 117 -0.90 6.75 4.70
N GLY A 118 -1.31 7.48 3.67
CA GLY A 118 -0.60 7.60 2.39
C GLY A 118 -1.57 7.76 1.22
N ALA A 119 -1.60 6.77 0.33
CA ALA A 119 -2.59 6.71 -0.74
C ALA A 119 -3.99 6.32 -0.23
N TYR A 120 -4.05 5.54 0.85
CA TYR A 120 -5.27 4.99 1.44
C TYR A 120 -5.32 5.31 2.95
N ASP A 121 -6.43 5.88 3.43
CA ASP A 121 -6.63 6.15 4.86
C ASP A 121 -7.20 4.91 5.57
N HIS A 122 -6.47 4.35 6.54
CA HIS A 122 -6.95 3.24 7.39
C HIS A 122 -7.56 3.72 8.71
N GLY A 123 -7.89 5.01 8.81
CA GLY A 123 -8.60 5.58 9.97
C GLY A 123 -7.69 5.92 11.15
N GLY A 124 -6.36 5.86 10.95
CA GLY A 124 -5.37 6.06 12.02
C GLY A 124 -5.14 7.51 12.44
N GLY A 125 -5.53 8.54 11.66
CA GLY A 125 -5.10 9.89 12.04
C GLY A 125 -5.64 11.14 11.36
N ARG A 126 -6.56 11.12 10.36
CA ARG A 126 -6.94 12.39 9.69
C ARG A 126 -8.43 12.63 9.43
N ARG A 127 -9.33 12.00 10.19
CA ARG A 127 -10.77 12.31 10.10
C ARG A 127 -11.21 13.65 10.75
N ARG A 128 -10.30 14.52 11.20
CA ARG A 128 -10.67 15.70 12.03
C ARG A 128 -10.14 17.06 11.59
N GLU A 129 -9.32 17.17 10.54
CA GLU A 129 -8.75 18.49 10.17
C GLU A 129 -9.21 19.03 8.81
N ARG A 130 -9.47 18.17 7.81
CA ARG A 130 -9.99 18.64 6.51
C ARG A 130 -11.45 19.14 6.59
N ASP A 131 -12.28 18.53 7.44
CA ASP A 131 -13.69 18.93 7.59
C ASP A 131 -13.89 20.26 8.32
N ARG A 132 -12.90 20.71 9.11
CA ARG A 132 -12.98 21.96 9.88
C ARG A 132 -12.58 23.18 9.04
N ALA A 133 -11.74 23.01 8.02
CA ALA A 133 -11.32 24.07 7.11
C ALA A 133 -12.41 24.42 6.07
N GLN A 134 -13.23 23.45 5.63
CA GLN A 134 -14.32 23.70 4.67
C GLN A 134 -15.59 24.33 5.29
N ARG A 135 -15.73 24.33 6.62
CA ARG A 135 -16.89 24.89 7.34
C ARG A 135 -16.59 26.26 7.98
N GLY A 136 -15.72 27.04 7.35
CA GLY A 136 -15.57 28.48 7.62
C GLY A 136 -16.82 29.22 7.13
N ARG A 137 -17.72 29.48 8.07
CA ARG A 137 -18.99 30.21 7.96
C ARG A 137 -18.84 31.49 7.11
N ALA A 138 -19.55 31.58 5.98
CA ALA A 138 -19.75 32.84 5.28
C ALA A 138 -20.51 33.82 6.19
N PRO A 139 -20.15 35.12 6.25
CA PRO A 139 -20.93 36.08 7.00
C PRO A 139 -22.30 36.25 6.34
N LEU A 140 -23.36 36.22 7.15
CA LEU A 140 -24.70 36.58 6.73
C LEU A 140 -24.68 38.07 6.38
N ALA A 141 -24.82 38.37 5.09
CA ALA A 141 -25.25 39.70 4.67
C ALA A 141 -26.73 39.84 5.02
N SER A 142 -27.07 40.94 5.68
CA SER A 142 -28.45 41.39 5.83
C SER A 142 -28.43 42.92 5.87
N ASP A 143 -29.38 43.47 5.11
CA ASP A 143 -29.53 44.83 4.57
C ASP A 143 -29.37 46.02 5.53
#